data_AF-A0A954BG33-F1
#
_entry.id   AF-A0A954BG33-F1
#
_cell.length_a   1.000
_cell.length_b   1.000
_cell.length_c   1.000
_cell.angle_alpha   90.00
_cell.angle_beta   90.00
_cell.angle_gamma   90.00
#
_symmetry.space_group_name_H-M   'P 1'
#
loop_
_entity.id
_entity.type
_entity.pdbx_description
1 polymer ?
#
loop_
_entity_poly.entity_id
_entity_poly.type
_entity_poly.pdbx_seq_one_letter_code
_entity_poly.pdbx_strand_id
1 'polypeptide(L)' 'GDVLEPEYPVVAVGSGGNYALSAARALYEYEDDAEALGRKAMEIAADICVYTNSNFTVETLDV' A
#
# COMPACT_ATOMS: atom_id res chain seq x y z
N GLY A 1 -21.24 -4.26 -11.82
CA GLY A 1 -19.80 -4.00 -11.69
C GLY A 1 -19.15 -5.32 -11.42
N ASP A 2 -18.02 -5.58 -12.05
CA ASP A 2 -17.32 -6.85 -11.91
C ASP A 2 -16.61 -6.92 -10.56
N VAL A 3 -16.71 -8.05 -9.89
CA VAL A 3 -15.97 -8.34 -8.67
C VAL A 3 -14.73 -9.11 -9.08
N LEU A 4 -13.57 -8.56 -8.73
CA LEU A 4 -12.28 -9.17 -9.04
C LEU A 4 -11.51 -9.35 -7.74
N GLU A 5 -10.96 -10.54 -7.55
CA GLU A 5 -10.03 -10.83 -6.48
C GLU A 5 -8.62 -10.37 -6.90
N PRO A 6 -7.90 -9.64 -6.04
CA PRO A 6 -6.50 -9.30 -6.27
C PRO A 6 -5.63 -10.57 -6.36
N GLU A 7 -4.66 -10.58 -7.27
CA GLU A 7 -3.70 -11.69 -7.41
C GLU A 7 -2.72 -11.79 -6.20
N TYR A 8 -2.49 -10.67 -5.53
CA TYR A 8 -1.57 -10.55 -4.40
C TYR A 8 -2.33 -10.07 -3.16
N PRO A 9 -1.84 -10.31 -1.92
CA PRO A 9 -2.51 -9.89 -0.68
C PRO A 9 -2.53 -8.37 -0.45
N VAL A 10 -2.18 -7.57 -1.47
CA VAL A 10 -2.06 -6.13 -1.40
C VAL A 10 -2.80 -5.48 -2.58
N VAL A 11 -3.44 -4.34 -2.30
CA VAL A 11 -4.17 -3.53 -3.28
C VAL A 11 -3.90 -2.05 -2.99
N ALA A 12 -3.80 -1.24 -4.04
CA ALA A 12 -3.65 0.20 -3.90
C ALA A 12 -4.43 0.94 -5.00
N VAL A 13 -4.87 2.16 -4.69
CA VAL A 13 -5.63 3.03 -5.60
C VAL A 13 -5.16 4.48 -5.46
N GLY A 14 -5.59 5.35 -6.37
CA GLY A 14 -5.24 6.77 -6.37
C GLY A 14 -3.97 7.11 -7.16
N SER A 15 -3.57 8.38 -7.11
CA SER A 15 -2.47 8.92 -7.92
C SER A 15 -1.10 8.28 -7.61
N GLY A 16 -0.85 7.93 -6.35
CA GLY A 16 0.35 7.19 -5.91
C GLY A 16 0.18 5.67 -5.91
N GLY A 17 -0.97 5.14 -6.35
CA GLY A 17 -1.36 3.74 -6.14
C GLY A 17 -0.37 2.74 -6.74
N ASN A 18 0.13 2.97 -7.96
CA ASN A 18 1.07 2.04 -8.59
C ASN A 18 2.44 2.01 -7.88
N TYR A 19 2.88 3.11 -7.27
CA TYR A 19 4.13 3.15 -6.50
C TYR A 19 3.97 2.40 -5.18
N ALA A 20 2.87 2.66 -4.46
CA ALA A 20 2.53 1.94 -3.24
C ALA A 20 2.37 0.44 -3.51
N LEU A 21 1.64 0.05 -4.56
CA LEU A 21 1.44 -1.34 -4.93
C LEU A 21 2.77 -2.04 -5.24
N SER A 22 3.65 -1.37 -6.02
CA SER A 22 4.95 -1.95 -6.37
C SER A 22 5.84 -2.14 -5.14
N ALA A 23 5.87 -1.15 -4.23
CA ALA A 23 6.60 -1.25 -2.98
C ALA A 23 6.04 -2.35 -2.05
N ALA A 24 4.72 -2.39 -1.86
CA ALA A 24 4.07 -3.42 -1.05
C ALA A 24 4.31 -4.83 -1.63
N ARG A 25 4.24 -4.99 -2.95
CA ARG A 25 4.55 -6.26 -3.64
C ARG A 25 5.99 -6.72 -3.42
N ALA A 26 6.94 -5.80 -3.30
CA ALA A 26 8.34 -6.15 -3.02
C ALA A 26 8.57 -6.51 -1.54
N LEU A 27 7.70 -6.04 -0.64
CA LEU A 27 7.91 -6.12 0.81
C LEU A 27 7.09 -7.23 1.49
N TYR A 28 5.90 -7.61 0.97
CA TYR A 28 4.97 -8.50 1.69
C TYR A 28 5.52 -9.91 1.96
N GLU A 29 6.56 -10.34 1.25
CA GLU A 29 7.23 -11.63 1.52
C GLU A 29 8.19 -11.57 2.72
N TYR A 30 8.51 -10.36 3.22
CA TYR A 30 9.53 -10.12 4.26
C TYR A 30 9.01 -9.28 5.44
N GLU A 31 7.80 -8.75 5.34
CA GLU A 31 7.15 -7.94 6.38
C GLU A 31 5.79 -8.55 6.72
N ASP A 32 5.72 -9.17 7.91
CA ASP A 32 4.52 -9.87 8.38
C ASP A 32 3.53 -8.91 9.06
N ASP A 33 3.96 -7.71 9.47
CA ASP A 33 3.07 -6.70 10.03
C ASP A 33 2.42 -5.87 8.91
N ALA A 34 1.10 -6.06 8.76
CA ALA A 34 0.32 -5.38 7.73
C ALA A 34 0.31 -3.84 7.88
N GLU A 35 0.34 -3.31 9.10
CA GLU A 35 0.44 -1.86 9.31
C GLU A 35 1.81 -1.36 8.85
N ALA A 36 2.89 -2.03 9.26
CA ALA A 36 4.25 -1.67 8.87
C ALA A 36 4.44 -1.75 7.35
N LEU A 37 3.92 -2.80 6.71
CA LEU A 37 3.91 -2.99 5.25
C LEU A 37 3.22 -1.81 4.56
N GLY A 38 1.99 -1.48 5.00
CA GLY A 38 1.20 -0.38 4.44
C GLY A 38 1.88 0.97 4.57
N ARG A 39 2.46 1.26 5.75
CA ARG A 39 3.19 2.52 6.00
C ARG A 39 4.43 2.64 5.10
N LYS A 40 5.29 1.63 5.06
CA LYS A 40 6.52 1.63 4.23
C LYS A 40 6.20 1.81 2.75
N ALA A 41 5.16 1.14 2.25
CA ALA A 41 4.72 1.29 0.87
C ALA A 41 4.19 2.69 0.55
N MET A 42 3.43 3.28 1.47
CA MET A 42 2.88 4.64 1.33
C MET A 42 3.95 5.72 1.45
N GLU A 43 4.99 5.53 2.29
CA GLU A 43 6.16 6.42 2.36
C GLU A 43 6.86 6.52 1.00
N ILE A 44 7.13 5.37 0.35
CA ILE A 44 7.71 5.34 -1.00
C ILE A 44 6.82 6.06 -2.01
N ALA A 45 5.49 5.89 -1.91
CA ALA A 45 4.56 6.58 -2.80
C ALA A 45 4.54 8.10 -2.59
N ALA A 46 4.67 8.57 -1.34
CA ALA A 46 4.73 9.99 -0.99
C ALA A 46 6.03 10.65 -1.49
N ASP A 47 7.14 9.93 -1.50
CA ASP A 47 8.42 10.44 -2.01
C ASP A 47 8.45 10.57 -3.55
N ILE A 48 7.62 9.81 -4.26
CA ILE A 48 7.62 9.75 -5.74
C ILE A 48 6.47 10.54 -6.36
N CYS A 49 5.26 10.45 -5.79
CA CYS A 49 4.07 11.05 -6.38
C CYS A 49 3.79 12.44 -5.81
N VAL A 50 3.87 13.47 -6.65
CA VAL A 50 3.57 14.88 -6.26
C VAL A 50 2.16 15.10 -5.69
N TYR A 51 1.24 14.15 -5.91
CA TYR A 51 -0.13 14.18 -5.41
C TYR A 51 -0.36 13.27 -4.19
N THR A 52 0.70 12.67 -3.63
CA THR A 52 0.65 11.85 -2.41
C THR A 52 1.63 12.47 -1.42
N ASN A 53 1.20 12.71 -0.18
CA ASN A 53 2.04 13.28 0.86
C ASN A 53 2.24 12.27 2.00
N SER A 54 3.06 12.61 2.99
CA SER A 54 3.42 11.74 4.11
C SER A 54 2.49 11.83 5.33
N ASN A 55 1.27 12.39 5.18
CA ASN A 55 0.29 12.45 6.25
C ASN A 55 -0.72 11.32 6.09
N PHE A 56 -0.45 10.18 6.72
CA PHE A 56 -1.24 8.97 6.57
C PHE A 56 -2.27 8.80 7.70
N THR A 57 -3.50 8.48 7.33
CA THR A 57 -4.48 7.84 8.22
C THR A 57 -4.38 6.35 8.01
N VAL A 58 -4.27 5.59 9.09
CA VAL A 58 -4.16 4.12 9.06
C VAL A 58 -5.27 3.55 9.91
N GLU A 59 -5.97 2.57 9.35
CA GLU A 59 -7.04 1.82 10.02
C GLU A 59 -6.64 0.35 10.00
N THR A 60 -6.79 -0.34 11.12
CA THR A 60 -6.48 -1.77 11.27
C THR A 60 -7.69 -2.53 11.79
N LEU A 61 -7.73 -3.83 11.50
CA LEU A 61 -8.72 -4.75 12.04
C LEU A 61 -7.98 -5.78 12.88
N ASP A 62 -8.33 -5.88 14.16
CA ASP A 62 -7.91 -7.00 14.99
C ASP A 62 -8.74 -8.22 14.59
N VAL A 63 -8.09 -9.19 13.95
CA VAL A 63 -8.68 -10.47 13.52
C VAL A 63 -8.27 -11.63 14.41
#